data_AF-A0A453GLC9-F1
#
_entry.id   AF-A0A453GLC9-F1
#
_cell.length_a   1.000
_cell.length_b   1.000
_cell.length_c   1.000
_cell.angle_alpha   90.00
_cell.angle_beta   90.00
_cell.angle_gamma   90.00
#
_symmetry.space_group_name_H-M   'P 1'
#
loop_
_entity.id
_entity.type
_entity.pdbx_description
1 polymer ?
#
loop_
_entity_poly.entity_id
_entity_poly.type
_entity_poly.pdbx_seq_one_letter_code
_entity_poly.pdbx_strand_id
1 'polypeptide(L)'
;GKVILQAGILTIVVVLSLTAYTFWAARRGKDFSFLGPFLFASLMILLVFGFIQIFFPLGKLSHMIYGALAALIFSGYIVYDTGSIIKRYKYDEYVWAAVTLYLDIINLFLGLLTLFRACDN
;
A
#
# COMPACT_ATOMS: atom_id res chain seq x y z
N GLY A 1 -14.92 -12.77 10.61
CA GLY A 1 -13.74 -13.57 11.00
C GLY A 1 -12.90 -13.98 9.80
N LYS A 2 -13.44 -14.83 8.92
CA LYS A 2 -12.73 -15.40 7.76
C LYS A 2 -12.07 -14.35 6.85
N VAL A 3 -12.81 -13.31 6.46
CA VAL A 3 -12.30 -12.20 5.62
C VAL A 3 -11.11 -11.45 6.24
N ILE A 4 -11.14 -11.24 7.56
CA ILE A 4 -10.06 -10.54 8.28
C ILE A 4 -8.78 -11.39 8.22
N LEU A 5 -8.91 -12.70 8.44
CA LEU A 5 -7.79 -13.63 8.37
C LEU A 5 -7.21 -13.70 6.95
N GLN A 6 -8.05 -13.79 5.93
CA GLN A 6 -7.63 -13.79 4.52
C GLN A 6 -6.89 -12.51 4.14
N ALA A 7 -7.43 -11.34 4.52
CA ALA A 7 -6.77 -10.04 4.28
C ALA A 7 -5.43 -9.96 5.02
N GLY A 8 -5.37 -10.43 6.27
CA GLY A 8 -4.15 -10.43 7.07
C GLY A 8 -3.05 -11.31 6.49
N ILE A 9 -3.39 -12.56 6.12
CA ILE A 9 -2.44 -13.49 5.49
C ILE A 9 -1.92 -12.91 4.18
N LEU A 10 -2.81 -12.40 3.31
CA LEU A 10 -2.39 -11.83 2.04
C LEU A 10 -1.50 -10.59 2.23
N THR A 11 -1.82 -9.74 3.20
CA THR A 11 -0.98 -8.58 3.54
C THR A 11 0.43 -9.03 3.91
N ILE A 12 0.57 -10.01 4.81
CA ILE A 12 1.88 -10.54 5.23
C ILE A 12 2.65 -11.07 4.01
N VAL A 13 2.00 -11.88 3.18
CA VAL A 13 2.64 -12.46 1.98
C VAL A 13 3.09 -11.36 1.03
N VAL A 14 2.25 -10.37 0.74
CA VAL A 14 2.57 -9.26 -0.18
C VAL A 14 3.71 -8.41 0.37
N VAL A 15 3.64 -8.00 1.64
CA VAL A 15 4.66 -7.17 2.29
C VAL A 15 6.01 -7.88 2.26
N LEU A 16 6.08 -9.14 2.69
CA LEU A 16 7.34 -9.90 2.69
C LEU A 16 7.89 -10.09 1.27
N SER A 17 7.03 -10.40 0.31
CA SER A 17 7.43 -10.62 -1.09
C SER A 17 7.99 -9.34 -1.71
N LEU A 18 7.31 -8.20 -1.54
CA LEU A 18 7.73 -6.91 -2.08
C LEU A 18 8.98 -6.37 -1.37
N THR A 19 9.08 -6.54 -0.06
CA THR A 19 10.26 -6.17 0.72
C THR A 19 11.48 -6.98 0.29
N ALA A 20 11.34 -8.30 0.10
CA ALA A 20 12.42 -9.14 -0.41
C ALA A 20 12.85 -8.74 -1.84
N TYR A 21 11.88 -8.49 -2.72
CA TYR A 21 12.13 -8.03 -4.09
C TYR A 21 12.88 -6.70 -4.12
N THR A 22 12.42 -5.71 -3.35
CA THR A 22 13.04 -4.38 -3.29
C THR A 22 14.44 -4.43 -2.72
N PHE A 23 14.67 -5.24 -1.68
CA PHE A 23 16.01 -5.47 -1.14
C PHE A 23 16.97 -6.04 -2.17
N TRP A 24 16.53 -7.06 -2.92
CA TRP A 24 17.32 -7.63 -4.01
C TRP A 24 17.60 -6.60 -5.12
N ALA A 25 16.58 -5.85 -5.54
CA ALA A 25 16.67 -4.88 -6.62
C ALA A 25 17.55 -3.67 -6.25
N ALA A 26 17.40 -3.15 -5.03
CA ALA A 26 18.18 -2.02 -4.52
C ALA A 26 19.67 -2.38 -4.39
N ARG A 27 19.99 -3.61 -3.93
CA ARG A 27 21.37 -4.11 -3.91
C ARG A 27 22.00 -4.21 -5.31
N ARG A 28 21.19 -4.36 -6.36
CA ARG A 28 21.65 -4.31 -7.77
C ARG A 28 21.69 -2.90 -8.35
N GLY A 29 21.49 -1.86 -7.54
CA GLY A 29 21.57 -0.46 -7.97
C GLY A 29 20.31 0.04 -8.69
N LYS A 30 19.18 -0.68 -8.65
CA LYS A 30 17.92 -0.14 -9.20
C LYS A 30 17.45 1.06 -8.39
N ASP A 31 16.88 2.04 -9.09
CA ASP A 31 16.27 3.20 -8.48
C ASP A 31 14.76 3.22 -8.64
N PHE A 32 14.07 3.53 -7.55
CA PHE A 32 12.62 3.59 -7.45
C PHE A 32 12.12 5.03 -7.37
N SER A 33 13.00 6.04 -7.43
CA SER A 33 12.64 7.47 -7.40
C SER A 33 11.58 7.86 -8.43
N PHE A 34 11.55 7.19 -9.60
CA PHE A 34 10.53 7.39 -10.63
C PHE A 34 9.09 7.10 -10.15
N LEU A 35 8.93 6.23 -9.14
CA LEU A 35 7.63 5.86 -8.60
C LEU A 35 7.01 6.97 -7.75
N GLY A 36 7.82 7.88 -7.20
CA GLY A 36 7.37 8.93 -6.27
C GLY A 36 6.23 9.80 -6.81
N PRO A 37 6.38 10.48 -7.97
CA PRO A 37 5.32 11.31 -8.53
C PRO A 37 4.03 10.53 -8.86
N PHE A 38 4.16 9.28 -9.32
CA PHE A 38 3.02 8.42 -9.64
C PHE A 38 2.26 7.99 -8.38
N LEU A 39 2.99 7.62 -7.33
CA LEU A 39 2.41 7.25 -6.04
C LEU A 39 1.71 8.43 -5.38
N PHE A 40 2.31 9.62 -5.45
CA PHE A 40 1.68 10.84 -4.93
C PHE A 40 0.38 11.17 -5.68
N ALA A 41 0.40 11.14 -7.01
CA ALA A 41 -0.78 11.40 -7.83
C ALA A 41 -1.90 10.37 -7.58
N SER A 42 -1.56 9.09 -7.51
CA SER A 42 -2.54 8.02 -7.25
C SER A 42 -3.12 8.08 -5.84
N LEU A 43 -2.34 8.47 -4.83
CA LEU A 43 -2.84 8.73 -3.48
C LEU A 43 -3.85 9.88 -3.45
N MET A 44 -3.57 10.99 -4.16
CA MET A 44 -4.51 12.12 -4.25
C MET A 44 -5.84 11.69 -4.89
N ILE A 45 -5.79 10.88 -5.95
CA ILE A 45 -6.98 10.32 -6.59
C ILE A 45 -7.75 9.44 -5.61
N LEU A 46 -7.07 8.54 -4.89
CA LEU A 46 -7.70 7.65 -3.92
C LEU A 46 -8.40 8.44 -2.80
N LEU A 47 -7.76 9.50 -2.31
CA LEU A 47 -8.29 10.37 -1.27
C LEU A 47 -9.54 11.12 -1.74
N VAL A 48 -9.49 11.75 -2.92
CA VAL A 48 -10.66 12.44 -3.51
C VAL A 48 -11.80 11.45 -3.77
N PHE A 49 -11.49 10.27 -4.30
CA PHE A 49 -12.49 9.23 -4.56
C PHE A 49 -13.13 8.73 -3.25
N GLY A 50 -12.35 8.59 -2.18
CA GLY A 50 -12.85 8.28 -0.85
C GLY A 50 -13.80 9.36 -0.31
N PHE A 51 -13.48 10.64 -0.50
CA PHE A 51 -14.38 11.75 -0.13
C PHE A 51 -15.69 11.72 -0.92
N ILE A 52 -15.64 11.50 -2.24
CA ILE A 52 -16.85 11.38 -3.07
C ILE A 52 -17.75 10.26 -2.55
N GLN A 53 -17.16 9.12 -2.17
CA GLN A 53 -17.89 7.96 -1.70
C GLN A 53 -18.62 8.19 -0.35
N ILE A 54 -18.14 9.12 0.47
CA ILE A 54 -18.81 9.53 1.72
C ILE A 54 -20.12 10.29 1.41
N PHE A 55 -20.11 11.19 0.42
CA PHE A 55 -21.30 11.97 0.04
C PHE A 55 -22.22 11.22 -0.92
N PHE A 56 -21.67 10.33 -1.75
CA PHE A 56 -22.37 9.56 -2.77
C PHE A 56 -22.03 8.07 -2.61
N PRO A 57 -22.87 7.26 -1.94
CA PRO A 57 -22.62 5.83 -1.79
C PRO A 57 -22.82 5.09 -3.14
N LEU A 58 -21.73 4.92 -3.89
CA LEU A 58 -21.70 4.36 -5.26
C LEU A 58 -21.87 2.82 -5.34
N GLY A 59 -22.43 2.19 -4.30
CA GLY A 59 -22.73 0.76 -4.27
C GLY A 59 -21.51 -0.18 -4.18
N LYS A 60 -21.76 -1.48 -4.15
CA LYS A 60 -20.76 -2.54 -3.85
C LYS A 60 -19.56 -2.54 -4.82
N LEU A 61 -19.79 -2.37 -6.12
CA LEU A 61 -18.72 -2.36 -7.12
C LEU A 61 -17.71 -1.23 -6.89
N SER A 62 -18.18 -0.06 -6.43
CA SER A 62 -17.30 1.07 -6.13
C SER A 62 -16.35 0.77 -4.97
N HIS A 63 -16.85 0.15 -3.90
CA HIS A 63 -16.03 -0.27 -2.75
C HIS A 63 -15.01 -1.35 -3.14
N MET A 64 -15.40 -2.27 -4.01
CA MET A 64 -14.49 -3.31 -4.53
C MET A 64 -13.33 -2.67 -5.31
N ILE A 65 -13.63 -1.75 -6.24
CA ILE A 65 -12.62 -1.02 -7.02
C ILE A 65 -11.75 -0.17 -6.10
N TYR A 66 -12.35 0.54 -5.13
CA TYR A 66 -11.62 1.34 -4.14
C TYR A 66 -10.60 0.48 -3.38
N GLY A 67 -11.02 -0.66 -2.83
CA GLY A 67 -10.17 -1.56 -2.07
C GLY A 67 -9.02 -2.14 -2.92
N ALA A 68 -9.30 -2.53 -4.16
CA ALA A 68 -8.29 -3.03 -5.09
C ALA A 68 -7.25 -1.96 -5.46
N LEU A 69 -7.69 -0.74 -5.79
CA LEU A 69 -6.80 0.38 -6.11
C LEU A 69 -5.95 0.77 -4.90
N ALA A 70 -6.55 0.86 -3.71
CA ALA A 70 -5.82 1.12 -2.47
C ALA A 70 -4.72 0.07 -2.26
N ALA A 71 -5.06 -1.22 -2.33
CA ALA A 71 -4.09 -2.30 -2.15
C ALA A 71 -2.92 -2.23 -3.14
N LEU A 72 -3.19 -1.91 -4.42
CA LEU A 72 -2.15 -1.74 -5.44
C LEU A 72 -1.25 -0.53 -5.18
N ILE A 73 -1.84 0.61 -4.81
CA ILE A 73 -1.10 1.85 -4.55
C ILE A 73 -0.19 1.67 -3.33
N PHE A 74 -0.70 1.14 -2.22
CA PHE A 74 0.10 0.93 -1.01
C PHE A 74 1.14 -0.20 -1.18
N SER A 75 0.88 -1.18 -2.04
CA SER A 75 1.92 -2.12 -2.48
C SER A 75 3.08 -1.39 -3.20
N GLY A 76 2.77 -0.40 -4.02
CA GLY A 76 3.78 0.45 -4.65
C GLY A 76 4.54 1.34 -3.66
N TYR A 77 3.85 1.90 -2.65
CA TYR A 77 4.51 2.64 -1.57
C TYR A 77 5.47 1.77 -0.77
N ILE A 78 5.12 0.53 -0.41
CA ILE A 78 6.04 -0.41 0.24
C ILE A 78 7.33 -0.55 -0.56
N VAL A 79 7.24 -0.68 -1.89
CA VAL A 79 8.41 -0.79 -2.77
C VAL A 79 9.27 0.48 -2.73
N TYR A 80 8.64 1.64 -2.84
CA TYR A 80 9.30 2.93 -2.84
C TYR A 80 9.98 3.24 -1.50
N ASP A 81 9.25 3.10 -0.40
CA ASP A 81 9.70 3.40 0.96
C ASP A 81 10.80 2.42 1.40
N THR A 82 10.64 1.12 1.15
CA THR A 82 11.69 0.13 1.42
C THR A 82 12.94 0.43 0.61
N GLY A 83 12.80 0.81 -0.66
CA GLY A 83 13.92 1.23 -1.50
C GLY A 83 14.65 2.46 -0.96
N SER A 84 13.91 3.44 -0.43
CA SER A 84 14.47 4.64 0.21
C SER A 84 15.23 4.30 1.49
N ILE A 85 14.65 3.44 2.35
CA ILE A 85 15.27 2.96 3.59
C ILE A 85 16.62 2.29 3.33
N ILE A 86 16.69 1.40 2.33
CA ILE A 86 17.92 0.67 2.01
C ILE A 86 19.03 1.61 1.53
N LYS A 87 18.70 2.71 0.87
CA LYS A 87 19.67 3.68 0.34
C LYS A 87 20.08 4.74 1.37
N ARG A 88 19.21 5.08 2.33
CA ARG A 88 19.41 6.16 3.31
C ARG A 88 19.71 5.61 4.72
N TYR A 89 20.90 5.05 4.92
CA TYR A 89 21.40 4.71 6.26
C TYR A 89 21.99 5.95 6.96
N LYS A 90 21.16 6.91 7.38
CA LYS A 90 21.55 7.91 8.39
C LYS A 90 20.74 7.68 9.67
N TYR A 91 21.43 7.75 10.80
CA TYR A 91 20.93 7.30 12.11
C TYR A 91 19.68 8.02 12.64
N ASP A 92 19.39 9.23 12.14
CA ASP A 92 18.32 10.07 12.68
C ASP A 92 16.94 9.86 12.03
N GLU A 93 16.85 9.15 10.90
CA GLU A 93 15.60 9.07 10.11
C GLU A 93 14.87 7.71 10.22
N TYR A 94 15.39 6.73 10.96
CA TYR A 94 14.79 5.39 11.04
C TYR A 94 13.39 5.37 11.63
N VAL A 95 13.11 6.24 12.61
CA VAL A 95 11.78 6.33 13.23
C VAL A 95 10.75 6.74 12.19
N TRP A 96 11.06 7.77 11.40
CA TRP A 96 10.16 8.23 10.34
C TRP A 96 9.96 7.17 9.27
N ALA A 97 11.02 6.51 8.84
CA ALA A 97 10.92 5.49 7.81
C ALA A 97 10.14 4.24 8.28
N ALA A 98 10.26 3.88 9.56
CA ALA A 98 9.44 2.83 10.16
C ALA A 98 7.95 3.23 10.22
N VAL A 99 7.65 4.49 10.54
CA VAL A 99 6.28 5.02 10.56
C VAL A 99 5.67 5.01 9.16
N THR A 100 6.39 5.46 8.12
CA THR A 100 5.83 5.47 6.76
C THR A 100 5.57 4.05 6.26
N LEU A 101 6.53 3.13 6.44
CA LEU A 101 6.35 1.73 6.08
C LEU A 101 5.19 1.07 6.85
N TYR A 102 5.01 1.40 8.13
CA TYR A 102 3.87 0.94 8.93
C TYR A 102 2.54 1.43 8.38
N LEU A 103 2.45 2.71 8.00
CA LEU A 103 1.24 3.27 7.38
C LEU A 103 0.92 2.56 6.05
N ASP A 104 1.93 2.24 5.24
CA ASP A 104 1.72 1.51 3.99
C ASP A 104 1.14 0.12 4.23
N ILE A 105 1.68 -0.62 5.21
CA ILE A 105 1.22 -1.96 5.57
C ILE A 105 -0.23 -1.93 6.06
N ILE A 106 -0.56 -0.96 6.93
CA ILE A 106 -1.94 -0.80 7.42
C ILE A 106 -2.90 -0.47 6.29
N ASN A 107 -2.53 0.47 5.43
CA ASN A 107 -3.42 0.86 4.35
C ASN A 107 -3.59 -0.23 3.28
N LEU A 108 -2.54 -1.02 3.02
CA LEU A 108 -2.64 -2.25 2.23
C LEU A 108 -3.64 -3.22 2.87
N PHE A 109 -3.53 -3.47 4.17
CA PHE A 109 -4.45 -4.34 4.90
C PHE A 109 -5.90 -3.83 4.83
N LEU A 110 -6.13 -2.54 5.03
CA LEU A 110 -7.46 -1.93 4.95
C LEU A 110 -8.03 -1.98 3.53
N GLY A 111 -7.19 -1.79 2.50
CA GLY A 111 -7.56 -1.95 1.10
C GLY A 111 -8.01 -3.38 0.79
N LEU A 112 -7.21 -4.37 1.17
CA LEU A 112 -7.54 -5.79 1.01
C LEU A 112 -8.77 -6.21 1.82
N LEU A 113 -8.92 -5.69 3.04
CA LEU A 113 -10.09 -5.91 3.88
C LEU A 113 -11.36 -5.37 3.22
N THR A 114 -11.28 -4.17 2.63
CA THR A 114 -12.39 -3.55 1.90
C THR A 114 -12.75 -4.36 0.65
N LEU A 115 -11.74 -4.78 -0.11
CA LEU A 115 -11.89 -5.61 -1.30
C LEU A 115 -12.60 -6.93 -0.99
N PHE A 116 -12.11 -7.67 0.02
CA PHE A 116 -12.68 -8.96 0.37
C PHE A 116 -14.05 -8.86 1.02
N ARG A 117 -14.29 -7.83 1.86
CA ARG A 117 -15.64 -7.55 2.39
C ARG A 117 -16.65 -7.25 1.29
N ALA A 118 -16.21 -6.54 0.25
CA ALA A 118 -17.03 -6.25 -0.92
C ALA A 118 -17.17 -7.46 -1.86
N CYS A 119 -16.44 -8.56 -1.66
CA CYS A 119 -16.58 -9.79 -2.47
C CYS A 119 -17.44 -10.83 -1.75
N ASP A 120 -17.27 -11.00 -0.44
CA ASP A 120 -17.86 -12.06 0.39
C ASP A 120 -19.37 -11.86 0.71
N ASN A 121 -19.96 -10.70 0.41
CA ASN A 121 -21.38 -10.37 0.68
C ASN A 121 -22.14 -9.96 -0.58
#